data_AF-A0AAV2BJF5-F1
#
_entry.id   AF-A0AAV2BJF5-F1
#
_cell.length_a   1.000
_cell.length_b   1.000
_cell.length_c   1.000
_cell.angle_alpha   90.00
_cell.angle_beta   90.00
_cell.angle_gamma   90.00
#
_symmetry.space_group_name_H-M   'P 1'
#
loop_
_entity.id
_entity.type
_entity.pdbx_description
1 polymer ?
#
loop_
_entity_poly.entity_id
_entity_poly.type
_entity_poly.pdbx_seq_one_letter_code
_entity_poly.pdbx_strand_id
1 'polypeptide(L)'
;MNMLGQYSTFLCSALKELNAICRNSNVYPVKRMVVPNDKVSWTIFWPEYAPPNYSASHLSTASWADPDIADVKFNPKWNEDDEGIDRKSYDQNETIKYEVVDGCPLNPKGRTGLSGRGRLGHWGPNHAGDAIVSRWKYLNGEKQLDSQSGLPILQFITILRKDCGKWAIPGGFVDPKEASTSAVLRELFEEAINIKKLSDGVQVDLKEFFKNGRQDLLK
;
A
#
# COMPACT_ATOMS: atom_id res chain seq x y z
N MET A 1 -42.31 17.26 -19.02
CA MET A 1 -41.70 16.11 -19.74
C MET A 1 -40.31 15.92 -19.14
N ASN A 2 -40.19 15.00 -18.19
CA ASN A 2 -38.99 14.80 -17.39
C ASN A 2 -37.95 14.05 -18.21
N MET A 3 -36.86 14.72 -18.59
CA MET A 3 -35.65 14.02 -19.02
C MET A 3 -34.91 13.59 -17.76
N LEU A 4 -35.18 12.37 -17.32
CA LEU A 4 -34.34 11.64 -16.37
C LEU A 4 -33.01 11.38 -17.08
N GLY A 5 -32.03 12.25 -16.84
CA GLY A 5 -30.65 12.01 -17.21
C GLY A 5 -30.19 10.72 -16.54
N GLN A 6 -29.92 9.70 -17.36
CA GLN A 6 -29.28 8.49 -16.91
C GLN A 6 -27.94 8.88 -16.29
N TYR A 7 -27.89 8.83 -14.96
CA TYR A 7 -26.63 8.68 -14.25
C TYR A 7 -26.06 7.35 -14.73
N SER A 8 -25.23 7.43 -15.77
CA SER A 8 -24.30 6.37 -16.12
C SER A 8 -23.37 6.23 -14.93
N THR A 9 -23.78 5.37 -14.00
CA THR A 9 -22.85 4.71 -13.10
C THR A 9 -21.77 4.13 -13.99
N PHE A 10 -20.60 4.76 -14.02
CA PHE A 10 -19.35 4.08 -14.31
C PHE A 10 -19.12 3.08 -13.18
N LEU A 11 -20.02 2.09 -13.06
CA LEU A 11 -19.69 0.77 -12.60
C LEU A 11 -18.65 0.29 -13.60
N CYS A 12 -17.38 0.47 -13.24
CA CYS A 12 -16.29 -0.29 -13.82
C CYS A 12 -16.65 -1.77 -13.63
N SER A 13 -17.37 -2.31 -14.61
CA SER A 13 -17.92 -3.67 -14.66
C SER A 13 -16.90 -4.67 -15.19
N ALA A 14 -15.61 -4.34 -15.11
CA ALA A 14 -14.62 -5.38 -14.91
C ALA A 14 -14.95 -5.98 -13.54
N LEU A 15 -15.52 -7.19 -13.53
CA LEU A 15 -15.27 -8.13 -12.45
C LEU A 15 -13.82 -7.90 -12.02
N LYS A 16 -13.61 -7.27 -10.86
CA LYS A 16 -12.26 -7.07 -10.32
C LYS A 16 -11.76 -8.48 -10.07
N GLU A 17 -11.09 -9.04 -11.06
CA GLU A 17 -10.48 -10.35 -10.96
C GLU A 17 -9.64 -10.31 -9.69
N LEU A 18 -9.98 -11.20 -8.75
CA LEU A 18 -9.35 -11.22 -7.43
C LEU A 18 -7.84 -11.19 -7.64
N ASN A 19 -7.16 -10.26 -6.96
CA ASN A 19 -5.71 -10.09 -6.96
C ASN A 19 -5.00 -10.03 -8.34
N ALA A 20 -5.67 -9.67 -9.45
CA ALA A 20 -5.12 -9.78 -10.81
C ALA A 20 -3.75 -9.10 -11.02
N ILE A 21 -3.52 -7.95 -10.39
CA ILE A 21 -2.22 -7.25 -10.42
C ILE A 21 -1.11 -8.14 -9.85
N CYS A 22 -1.41 -8.88 -8.76
CA CYS A 22 -0.47 -9.79 -8.09
C CYS A 22 -0.15 -11.03 -8.93
N ARG A 23 -0.92 -11.33 -9.98
CA ARG A 23 -0.69 -12.45 -10.91
C ARG A 23 0.09 -12.04 -12.17
N ASN A 24 0.46 -10.77 -12.30
CA ASN A 24 1.24 -10.28 -13.44
C ASN A 24 2.73 -10.66 -13.33
N SER A 25 3.28 -11.23 -14.41
CA SER A 25 4.69 -11.67 -14.48
C SER A 25 5.67 -10.56 -14.85
N ASN A 26 5.21 -9.44 -15.42
CA ASN A 26 6.10 -8.43 -16.04
C ASN A 26 7.01 -7.67 -15.06
N VAL A 27 6.80 -7.85 -13.76
CA VAL A 27 7.51 -7.15 -12.68
C VAL A 27 8.69 -7.95 -12.10
N TYR A 28 8.82 -9.25 -12.45
CA TYR A 28 9.87 -10.14 -11.94
C TYR A 28 10.68 -10.77 -13.08
N PRO A 29 11.95 -11.15 -12.84
CA PRO A 29 12.76 -11.86 -13.82
C PRO A 29 12.33 -13.33 -14.00
N VAL A 30 11.38 -13.80 -13.20
CA VAL A 30 10.82 -15.17 -13.25
C VAL A 30 9.34 -15.08 -13.64
N LYS A 31 8.92 -15.93 -14.57
CA LYS A 31 7.51 -16.04 -14.96
C LYS A 31 6.71 -16.74 -13.87
N ARG A 32 5.57 -16.17 -13.50
CA ARG A 32 4.63 -16.78 -12.56
C ARG A 32 3.96 -17.99 -13.23
N MET A 33 3.63 -19.01 -12.44
CA MET A 33 2.68 -20.04 -12.84
C MET A 33 1.32 -19.38 -13.11
N VAL A 34 0.67 -19.72 -14.22
CA VAL A 34 -0.67 -19.19 -14.53
C VAL A 34 -1.65 -19.73 -13.49
N VAL A 35 -2.38 -18.82 -12.83
CA VAL A 35 -3.44 -19.15 -11.87
C VAL A 35 -4.78 -18.77 -12.47
N PRO A 36 -5.59 -19.75 -12.93
CA PRO A 36 -6.97 -19.53 -13.34
C PRO A 36 -7.80 -18.84 -12.25
N ASN A 37 -8.80 -18.04 -12.65
CA ASN A 37 -9.62 -17.25 -11.71
C ASN A 37 -10.35 -18.13 -10.67
N ASP A 38 -10.80 -19.33 -11.06
CA ASP A 38 -11.45 -20.32 -10.20
C ASP A 38 -10.48 -21.08 -9.29
N LYS A 39 -9.16 -20.91 -9.48
CA LYS A 39 -8.09 -21.54 -8.68
C LYS A 39 -7.36 -20.58 -7.76
N VAL A 40 -7.77 -19.30 -7.71
CA VAL A 40 -7.12 -18.28 -6.86
C VAL A 40 -7.29 -18.62 -5.37
N SER A 41 -8.47 -19.06 -4.93
CA SER A 41 -8.71 -19.35 -3.51
C SER A 41 -7.92 -20.57 -3.03
N TRP A 42 -7.24 -20.44 -1.88
CA TRP A 42 -6.53 -21.55 -1.24
C TRP A 42 -7.44 -22.72 -0.85
N THR A 43 -8.73 -22.45 -0.60
CA THR A 43 -9.74 -23.48 -0.28
C THR A 43 -10.00 -24.45 -1.44
N ILE A 44 -9.63 -24.06 -2.66
CA ILE A 44 -9.73 -24.94 -3.83
C ILE A 44 -8.52 -25.85 -3.85
N PHE A 45 -8.77 -27.15 -3.74
CA PHE A 45 -7.75 -28.18 -3.87
C PHE A 45 -7.13 -28.11 -5.27
N TRP A 46 -5.79 -28.03 -5.30
CA TRP A 46 -5.02 -27.94 -6.53
C TRP A 46 -3.59 -28.49 -6.30
N PRO A 47 -3.41 -29.81 -6.32
CA PRO A 47 -2.15 -30.46 -5.96
C PRO A 47 -1.03 -30.20 -6.98
N GLU A 48 -1.39 -29.89 -8.23
CA GLU A 48 -0.42 -29.52 -9.28
C GLU A 48 0.09 -28.07 -9.13
N TYR A 49 -0.40 -27.30 -8.15
CA TYR A 49 0.06 -25.94 -7.90
C TYR A 49 1.49 -25.92 -7.35
N ALA A 50 2.46 -25.79 -8.26
CA ALA A 50 3.88 -25.73 -7.97
C ALA A 50 4.48 -24.43 -8.55
N PRO A 51 4.21 -23.26 -7.92
CA PRO A 51 4.73 -22.00 -8.41
C PRO A 51 6.25 -21.94 -8.25
N PRO A 52 6.98 -21.31 -9.20
CA PRO A 52 8.41 -21.10 -9.03
C PRO A 52 8.68 -20.23 -7.80
N ASN A 53 9.82 -20.47 -7.15
CA ASN A 53 10.29 -19.69 -6.01
C ASN A 53 11.20 -18.56 -6.50
N TYR A 54 10.94 -17.34 -6.05
CA TYR A 54 11.82 -16.21 -6.33
C TYR A 54 11.85 -15.23 -5.15
N SER A 55 13.06 -14.95 -4.68
CA SER A 55 13.39 -13.82 -3.80
C SER A 55 14.59 -13.09 -4.40
N ALA A 56 14.55 -11.76 -4.46
CA ALA A 56 15.58 -10.95 -5.08
C ALA A 56 16.89 -11.03 -4.28
N SER A 57 18.02 -11.15 -4.99
CA SER A 57 19.33 -11.40 -4.37
C SER A 57 19.76 -10.32 -3.38
N HIS A 58 19.35 -9.06 -3.58
CA HIS A 58 19.69 -7.96 -2.67
C HIS A 58 19.04 -8.10 -1.27
N LEU A 59 18.01 -8.94 -1.12
CA LEU A 59 17.35 -9.17 0.16
C LEU A 59 18.28 -9.88 1.16
N SER A 60 19.20 -10.74 0.71
CA SER A 60 20.08 -11.49 1.61
C SER A 60 21.10 -10.63 2.36
N THR A 61 21.37 -9.41 1.85
CA THR A 61 22.30 -8.46 2.45
C THR A 61 21.61 -7.20 2.99
N ALA A 62 20.31 -7.08 2.79
CA ALA A 62 19.54 -5.92 3.21
C ALA A 62 19.23 -6.00 4.71
N SER A 63 19.64 -4.99 5.48
CA SER A 63 19.37 -4.94 6.94
C SER A 63 17.89 -4.79 7.30
N TRP A 64 17.06 -4.36 6.34
CA TRP A 64 15.62 -4.20 6.47
C TRP A 64 14.84 -5.46 6.03
N ALA A 65 15.50 -6.47 5.47
CA ALA A 65 14.84 -7.68 5.01
C ALA A 65 14.94 -8.79 6.06
N ASP A 66 13.93 -9.65 6.11
CA ASP A 66 13.98 -10.86 6.92
C ASP A 66 15.11 -11.79 6.42
N PRO A 67 15.65 -12.67 7.27
CA PRO A 67 16.40 -13.83 6.82
C PRO A 67 15.59 -14.74 5.87
N ASP A 68 16.27 -15.71 5.26
CA ASP A 68 15.56 -16.75 4.51
C ASP A 68 14.72 -17.62 5.45
N ILE A 69 13.60 -18.16 4.96
CA ILE A 69 12.70 -18.99 5.77
C ILE A 69 13.37 -20.29 6.22
N ALA A 70 14.37 -20.78 5.47
CA ALA A 70 15.15 -21.95 5.83
C ALA A 70 16.23 -21.66 6.90
N ASP A 71 16.44 -20.41 7.30
CA ASP A 71 17.39 -20.08 8.36
C ASP A 71 16.84 -20.56 9.71
N VAL A 72 17.52 -21.52 10.34
CA VAL A 72 17.14 -22.11 11.63
C VAL A 72 17.15 -21.10 12.78
N LYS A 73 17.83 -19.96 12.62
CA LYS A 73 17.83 -18.87 13.62
C LYS A 73 16.68 -17.90 13.40
N PHE A 74 16.00 -17.97 12.26
CA PHE A 74 14.84 -17.14 11.97
C PHE A 74 13.59 -17.80 12.52
N ASN A 75 13.14 -17.32 13.68
CA ASN A 75 11.95 -17.83 14.37
C ASN A 75 10.88 -16.72 14.50
N PRO A 76 10.24 -16.32 13.38
CA PRO A 76 9.31 -15.21 13.34
C PRO A 76 8.02 -15.50 14.09
N LYS A 77 7.47 -14.45 14.71
CA LYS A 77 6.17 -14.50 15.38
C LYS A 77 5.04 -14.09 14.43
N TRP A 78 4.46 -15.07 13.75
CA TRP A 78 3.42 -14.81 12.75
C TRP A 78 2.11 -14.30 13.36
N ASN A 79 1.41 -13.44 12.61
CA ASN A 79 0.14 -12.82 12.99
C ASN A 79 0.17 -11.99 14.30
N GLU A 80 1.36 -11.52 14.72
CA GLU A 80 1.54 -10.67 15.90
C GLU A 80 2.67 -9.64 15.70
N ASP A 81 2.96 -8.84 16.72
CA ASP A 81 4.14 -7.96 16.73
C ASP A 81 5.40 -8.80 17.04
N ASP A 82 6.37 -8.73 16.16
CA ASP A 82 7.62 -9.48 16.25
C ASP A 82 8.79 -8.51 16.46
N GLU A 83 8.94 -8.05 17.71
CA GLU A 83 10.02 -7.14 18.12
C GLU A 83 10.04 -5.82 17.35
N GLY A 84 8.85 -5.29 17.05
CA GLY A 84 8.63 -4.07 16.27
C GLY A 84 8.53 -4.28 14.76
N ILE A 85 8.52 -5.54 14.29
CA ILE A 85 8.03 -5.87 12.95
C ILE A 85 6.56 -6.28 13.10
N ASP A 86 5.64 -5.45 12.62
CA ASP A 86 4.21 -5.81 12.63
C ASP A 86 3.97 -6.91 11.59
N ARG A 87 3.77 -8.14 12.05
CA ARG A 87 3.44 -9.28 11.20
C ARG A 87 1.93 -9.56 11.19
N LYS A 88 1.08 -8.69 11.74
CA LYS A 88 -0.39 -8.81 11.58
C LYS A 88 -0.80 -8.37 10.19
N SER A 89 -1.85 -8.98 9.65
CA SER A 89 -2.47 -8.51 8.42
C SER A 89 -3.76 -7.78 8.73
N TYR A 90 -4.13 -6.81 7.89
CA TYR A 90 -5.32 -5.99 8.09
C TYR A 90 -6.16 -5.95 6.82
N ASP A 91 -7.48 -6.01 6.97
CA ASP A 91 -8.46 -5.78 5.92
C ASP A 91 -9.60 -4.92 6.48
N GLN A 92 -9.90 -3.79 5.83
CA GLN A 92 -10.94 -2.85 6.27
C GLN A 92 -10.82 -2.42 7.76
N ASN A 93 -9.61 -2.14 8.23
CA ASN A 93 -9.27 -1.81 9.62
C ASN A 93 -9.45 -2.94 10.65
N GLU A 94 -9.75 -4.16 10.20
CA GLU A 94 -9.79 -5.34 11.07
C GLU A 94 -8.52 -6.16 10.89
N THR A 95 -8.00 -6.71 11.99
CA THR A 95 -6.91 -7.68 11.93
C THR A 95 -7.43 -9.00 11.36
N ILE A 96 -6.82 -9.46 10.29
CA ILE A 96 -7.08 -10.78 9.70
C ILE A 96 -5.89 -11.70 9.93
N LYS A 97 -6.17 -13.00 10.10
CA LYS A 97 -5.13 -14.02 10.20
C LYS A 97 -4.80 -14.58 8.81
N TYR A 98 -3.53 -14.81 8.56
CA TYR A 98 -3.07 -15.63 7.44
C TYR A 98 -2.57 -16.99 7.95
N GLU A 99 -2.74 -17.99 7.11
CA GLU A 99 -2.20 -19.33 7.34
C GLU A 99 -0.70 -19.36 7.08
N VAL A 100 -0.01 -20.27 7.78
CA VAL A 100 1.42 -20.51 7.61
C VAL A 100 1.60 -21.98 7.25
N VAL A 101 2.24 -22.24 6.11
CA VAL A 101 2.49 -23.58 5.58
C VAL A 101 3.97 -23.72 5.28
N ASP A 102 4.60 -24.76 5.81
CA ASP A 102 6.05 -25.00 5.70
C ASP A 102 6.88 -23.77 6.11
N GLY A 103 6.46 -23.13 7.22
CA GLY A 103 7.07 -21.90 7.74
C GLY A 103 6.72 -20.63 6.97
N CYS A 104 6.13 -20.73 5.77
CA CYS A 104 5.84 -19.58 4.92
C CYS A 104 4.41 -19.04 5.11
N PRO A 105 4.21 -17.72 5.30
CA PRO A 105 2.90 -17.09 5.26
C PRO A 105 2.23 -17.22 3.89
N LEU A 106 0.96 -17.66 3.86
CA LEU A 106 0.14 -17.63 2.65
C LEU A 106 -0.51 -16.26 2.47
N ASN A 107 -0.58 -15.77 1.22
CA ASN A 107 -1.30 -14.54 0.91
C ASN A 107 -2.80 -14.72 1.25
N PRO A 108 -3.39 -13.89 2.14
CA PRO A 108 -4.79 -14.02 2.52
C PRO A 108 -5.76 -13.78 1.35
N LYS A 109 -5.29 -13.18 0.24
CA LYS A 109 -6.06 -12.96 -0.99
C LYS A 109 -5.81 -14.03 -2.07
N GLY A 110 -5.22 -15.16 -1.72
CA GLY A 110 -5.12 -16.33 -2.60
C GLY A 110 -3.80 -16.47 -3.35
N ARG A 111 -3.75 -17.51 -4.19
CA ARG A 111 -2.61 -17.88 -5.04
C ARG A 111 -2.25 -16.75 -6.00
N THR A 112 -0.95 -16.58 -6.22
CA THR A 112 -0.39 -15.56 -7.13
C THR A 112 0.51 -16.13 -8.23
N GLY A 113 0.78 -17.44 -8.20
CA GLY A 113 1.65 -18.10 -9.16
C GLY A 113 3.16 -17.91 -8.91
N LEU A 114 3.55 -17.36 -7.77
CA LEU A 114 4.95 -17.23 -7.35
C LEU A 114 5.05 -17.51 -5.84
N SER A 115 6.07 -18.27 -5.44
CA SER A 115 6.46 -18.42 -4.04
C SER A 115 7.74 -17.63 -3.75
N GLY A 116 8.09 -17.48 -2.46
CA GLY A 116 9.15 -16.58 -2.03
C GLY A 116 8.66 -15.13 -1.87
N ARG A 117 9.59 -14.22 -1.61
CA ARG A 117 9.29 -12.81 -1.25
C ARG A 117 9.22 -11.88 -2.46
N GLY A 118 9.67 -12.32 -3.63
CA GLY A 118 9.85 -11.44 -4.77
C GLY A 118 10.88 -10.35 -4.46
N ARG A 119 10.42 -9.11 -4.25
CA ARG A 119 11.26 -7.95 -3.88
C ARG A 119 10.92 -7.38 -2.50
N LEU A 120 10.01 -8.02 -1.77
CA LEU A 120 9.54 -7.55 -0.47
C LEU A 120 10.53 -7.99 0.62
N GLY A 121 10.74 -7.15 1.63
CA GLY A 121 11.71 -7.39 2.68
C GLY A 121 11.26 -8.49 3.64
N HIS A 122 10.01 -8.40 4.06
CA HIS A 122 9.43 -9.28 5.05
C HIS A 122 8.65 -10.42 4.42
N TRP A 123 8.67 -11.57 5.09
CA TRP A 123 7.71 -12.64 4.86
C TRP A 123 6.34 -12.24 5.41
N GLY A 124 5.28 -12.49 4.64
CA GLY A 124 3.93 -12.09 5.01
C GLY A 124 3.63 -10.61 4.67
N PRO A 125 2.93 -9.86 5.55
CA PRO A 125 2.55 -8.47 5.27
C PRO A 125 3.78 -7.56 5.21
N ASN A 126 3.75 -6.58 4.30
CA ASN A 126 4.75 -5.51 4.20
C ASN A 126 3.96 -4.19 4.23
N HIS A 127 3.97 -3.50 5.37
CA HIS A 127 3.12 -2.33 5.59
C HIS A 127 3.67 -1.07 4.93
N ALA A 128 2.78 -0.26 4.37
CA ALA A 128 3.08 1.04 3.81
C ALA A 128 2.04 2.06 4.27
N GLY A 129 2.46 3.32 4.35
CA GLY A 129 1.60 4.46 4.67
C GLY A 129 1.53 5.44 3.51
N ASP A 130 0.30 5.85 3.14
CA ASP A 130 0.04 6.81 2.07
C ASP A 130 -0.61 8.08 2.64
N ALA A 131 0.02 9.23 2.43
CA ALA A 131 -0.44 10.52 2.96
C ALA A 131 -1.40 11.23 2.00
N ILE A 132 -2.71 11.18 2.31
CA ILE A 132 -3.72 11.94 1.56
C ILE A 132 -4.01 13.26 2.26
N VAL A 133 -3.28 14.31 1.85
CA VAL A 133 -3.56 15.69 2.27
C VAL A 133 -4.45 16.35 1.24
N SER A 134 -5.65 16.75 1.63
CA SER A 134 -6.65 17.32 0.72
C SER A 134 -7.17 18.68 1.18
N ARG A 135 -7.65 19.48 0.22
CA ARG A 135 -8.35 20.75 0.46
C ARG A 135 -9.39 21.01 -0.63
N TRP A 136 -10.41 21.81 -0.33
CA TRP A 136 -11.31 22.31 -1.37
C TRP A 136 -10.59 23.32 -2.28
N LYS A 137 -10.92 23.30 -3.57
CA LYS A 137 -10.48 24.34 -4.52
C LYS A 137 -11.31 25.61 -4.29
N TYR A 138 -10.64 26.73 -4.10
CA TYR A 138 -11.27 28.05 -3.94
C TYR A 138 -10.89 29.00 -5.07
N LEU A 139 -11.80 29.91 -5.41
CA LEU A 139 -11.55 31.10 -6.23
C LEU A 139 -12.37 32.25 -5.63
N ASN A 140 -11.74 33.39 -5.38
CA ASN A 140 -12.39 34.57 -4.80
C ASN A 140 -13.15 34.30 -3.48
N GLY A 141 -12.64 33.41 -2.64
CA GLY A 141 -13.26 33.05 -1.35
C GLY A 141 -14.38 32.01 -1.44
N GLU A 142 -14.79 31.60 -2.64
CA GLU A 142 -15.86 30.62 -2.84
C GLU A 142 -15.33 29.27 -3.30
N LYS A 143 -15.97 28.18 -2.83
CA LYS A 143 -15.66 26.83 -3.29
C LYS A 143 -16.01 26.71 -4.77
N GLN A 144 -15.05 26.25 -5.54
CA GLN A 144 -15.26 25.98 -6.95
C GLN A 144 -16.06 24.69 -7.11
N LEU A 145 -17.11 24.75 -7.93
CA LEU A 145 -17.92 23.60 -8.28
C LEU A 145 -17.46 23.02 -9.62
N ASP A 146 -17.47 21.70 -9.72
CA ASP A 146 -17.26 21.03 -10.99
C ASP A 146 -18.48 21.22 -11.90
N SER A 147 -18.23 21.60 -13.15
CA SER A 147 -19.29 21.95 -14.11
C SER A 147 -20.23 20.80 -14.48
N GLN A 148 -19.77 19.55 -14.33
CA GLN A 148 -20.56 18.37 -14.72
C GLN A 148 -21.37 17.82 -13.55
N SER A 149 -20.73 17.68 -12.38
CA SER A 149 -21.36 17.10 -11.19
C SER A 149 -22.08 18.12 -10.30
N GLY A 150 -21.75 19.40 -10.42
CA GLY A 150 -22.22 20.45 -9.51
C GLY A 150 -21.65 20.35 -8.09
N LEU A 151 -20.68 19.45 -7.85
CA LEU A 151 -20.08 19.21 -6.53
C LEU A 151 -18.81 20.06 -6.33
N PRO A 152 -18.45 20.41 -5.09
CA PRO A 152 -17.19 21.09 -4.81
C PRO A 152 -15.96 20.28 -5.27
N ILE A 153 -14.99 20.96 -5.88
CA ILE A 153 -13.77 20.33 -6.38
C ILE A 153 -12.78 20.10 -5.21
N LEU A 154 -12.38 18.85 -4.99
CA LEU A 154 -11.33 18.48 -4.04
C LEU A 154 -9.95 18.47 -4.74
N GLN A 155 -8.94 19.05 -4.09
CA GLN A 155 -7.54 18.95 -4.49
C GLN A 155 -6.79 18.11 -3.44
N PHE A 156 -5.78 17.36 -3.86
CA PHE A 156 -4.88 16.67 -2.95
C PHE A 156 -3.44 16.70 -3.47
N ILE A 157 -2.49 16.47 -2.55
CA ILE A 157 -1.06 16.46 -2.88
C ILE A 157 -0.71 15.16 -3.60
N THR A 158 0.07 15.28 -4.68
CA THR A 158 0.64 14.15 -5.42
C THR A 158 2.12 14.40 -5.70
N ILE A 159 2.86 13.32 -5.92
CA ILE A 159 4.24 13.34 -6.39
C ILE A 159 4.34 12.72 -7.78
N LEU A 160 5.31 13.16 -8.58
CA LEU A 160 5.66 12.51 -9.83
C LEU A 160 6.89 11.63 -9.60
N ARG A 161 6.71 10.31 -9.60
CA ARG A 161 7.80 9.37 -9.33
C ARG A 161 8.84 9.40 -10.44
N LYS A 162 10.12 9.52 -10.07
CA LYS A 162 11.24 9.58 -11.02
C LYS A 162 11.49 8.26 -11.76
N ASP A 163 11.18 7.14 -11.12
CA ASP A 163 11.49 5.80 -11.65
C ASP A 163 10.55 5.38 -12.79
N CYS A 164 9.29 5.78 -12.74
CA CYS A 164 8.26 5.37 -13.71
C CYS A 164 7.50 6.52 -14.37
N GLY A 165 7.75 7.77 -13.96
CA GLY A 165 7.10 8.96 -14.55
C GLY A 165 5.58 9.03 -14.28
N LYS A 166 5.10 8.35 -13.23
CA LYS A 166 3.68 8.32 -12.88
C LYS A 166 3.40 9.17 -11.64
N TRP A 167 2.24 9.83 -11.65
CA TRP A 167 1.70 10.49 -10.47
C TRP A 167 1.28 9.46 -9.42
N ALA A 168 1.64 9.72 -8.16
CA ALA A 168 1.34 8.87 -7.02
C ALA A 168 0.98 9.70 -5.77
N ILE A 169 0.35 9.04 -4.80
CA ILE A 169 0.21 9.59 -3.45
C ILE A 169 1.61 9.54 -2.79
N PRO A 170 2.01 10.57 -2.03
CA PRO A 170 3.25 10.51 -1.25
C PRO A 170 3.13 9.41 -0.19
N GLY A 171 4.04 8.45 -0.21
CA GLY A 171 3.92 7.27 0.62
C GLY A 171 5.09 6.30 0.47
N GLY A 172 5.20 5.40 1.44
CA GLY A 172 6.30 4.46 1.50
C GLY A 172 6.14 3.42 2.61
N PHE A 173 7.13 2.55 2.73
CA PHE A 173 7.08 1.45 3.69
C PHE A 173 7.21 1.97 5.14
N VAL A 174 6.56 1.27 6.06
CA VAL A 174 6.71 1.49 7.50
C VAL A 174 8.04 0.89 7.94
N ASP A 175 8.88 1.67 8.61
CA ASP A 175 10.16 1.19 9.12
C ASP A 175 9.97 0.29 10.36
N PRO A 176 10.92 -0.62 10.66
CA PRO A 176 10.86 -1.40 11.89
C PRO A 176 10.75 -0.50 13.13
N LYS A 177 9.85 -0.84 14.05
CA LYS A 177 9.53 -0.09 15.28
C LYS A 177 8.90 1.29 15.03
N GLU A 178 8.56 1.62 13.79
CA GLU A 178 7.82 2.84 13.44
C GLU A 178 6.31 2.60 13.55
N ALA A 179 5.58 3.56 14.11
CA ALA A 179 4.12 3.53 14.06
C ALA A 179 3.64 3.92 12.65
N SER A 180 2.60 3.26 12.12
CA SER A 180 2.09 3.55 10.76
C SER A 180 1.70 5.02 10.56
N THR A 181 1.21 5.71 11.60
CA THR A 181 0.93 7.14 11.56
C THR A 181 2.18 8.00 11.44
N SER A 182 3.28 7.58 12.07
CA SER A 182 4.60 8.21 11.93
C SER A 182 5.14 8.05 10.51
N ALA A 183 5.00 6.86 9.93
CA ALA A 183 5.41 6.59 8.54
C ALA A 183 4.70 7.52 7.55
N VAL A 184 3.38 7.67 7.67
CA VAL A 184 2.58 8.57 6.82
C VAL A 184 3.12 10.01 6.85
N LEU A 185 3.43 10.54 8.03
CA LEU A 185 3.95 11.91 8.17
C LEU A 185 5.39 12.03 7.66
N ARG A 186 6.23 11.03 7.94
CA ARG A 186 7.61 10.97 7.43
C ARG A 186 7.61 11.03 5.90
N GLU A 187 6.84 10.16 5.25
CA GLU A 187 6.77 10.07 3.79
C GLU A 187 6.23 11.36 3.16
N LEU A 188 5.20 11.98 3.75
CA LEU A 188 4.72 13.29 3.30
C LEU A 188 5.83 14.35 3.34
N PHE A 189 6.59 14.39 4.44
CA PHE A 189 7.63 15.39 4.64
C PHE A 189 8.86 15.17 3.75
N GLU A 190 9.21 13.91 3.47
CA GLU A 190 10.35 13.57 2.64
C GLU A 190 10.02 13.67 1.15
N GLU A 191 8.89 13.12 0.71
CA GLU A 191 8.57 13.00 -0.71
C GLU A 191 7.89 14.25 -1.30
N ALA A 192 7.00 14.90 -0.54
CA ALA A 192 6.18 16.01 -1.07
C ALA A 192 6.64 17.39 -0.61
N ILE A 193 6.99 17.55 0.68
CA ILE A 193 7.33 18.88 1.25
C ILE A 193 8.83 19.18 1.13
N ASN A 194 9.69 18.15 1.22
CA ASN A 194 11.14 18.29 1.35
C ASN A 194 11.52 19.15 2.58
N ILE A 195 11.02 18.75 3.75
CA ILE A 195 11.08 19.53 5.01
C ILE A 195 12.51 19.98 5.39
N LYS A 196 13.53 19.21 5.01
CA LYS A 196 14.95 19.51 5.27
C LYS A 196 15.45 20.79 4.61
N LYS A 197 14.73 21.32 3.61
CA LYS A 197 15.05 22.59 2.94
C LYS A 197 14.36 23.80 3.57
N LEU A 198 13.49 23.59 4.55
CA LEU A 198 12.73 24.65 5.22
C LEU A 198 13.47 25.12 6.48
N SER A 199 13.22 26.35 6.91
CA SER A 199 13.76 26.88 8.16
C SER A 199 13.20 26.14 9.37
N ASP A 200 13.97 26.08 10.46
CA ASP A 200 13.60 25.33 11.67
C ASP A 200 12.21 25.71 12.20
N GLY A 201 11.86 27.01 12.17
CA GLY A 201 10.53 27.48 12.58
C GLY A 201 9.40 26.86 11.75
N VAL A 202 9.54 26.84 10.42
CA VAL A 202 8.54 26.23 9.53
C VAL A 202 8.45 24.71 9.74
N GLN A 203 9.59 24.05 10.02
CA GLN A 203 9.57 22.61 10.31
C GLN A 203 8.80 22.31 11.60
N VAL A 204 8.94 23.14 12.63
CA VAL A 204 8.19 23.02 13.90
C VAL A 204 6.70 23.24 13.65
N ASP A 205 6.33 24.30 12.93
CA ASP A 205 4.94 24.62 12.65
C ASP A 205 4.23 23.51 11.85
N LEU A 206 4.89 22.93 10.84
CA LEU A 206 4.34 21.82 10.07
C LEU A 206 4.15 20.57 10.92
N LYS A 207 5.13 20.22 11.77
CA LYS A 207 5.02 19.08 12.67
C LYS A 207 3.85 19.24 13.64
N GLU A 208 3.68 20.44 14.20
CA GLU A 208 2.57 20.73 15.12
C GLU A 208 1.21 20.74 14.41
N PHE A 209 1.15 21.29 13.20
CA PHE A 209 -0.06 21.28 12.37
C PHE A 209 -0.57 19.84 12.13
N PHE A 210 0.32 18.95 11.69
CA PHE A 210 -0.05 17.57 11.37
C PHE A 210 -0.24 16.67 12.59
N LYS A 211 0.28 17.07 13.76
CA LYS A 211 0.03 16.37 15.04
C LYS A 211 -1.46 16.41 15.44
N ASN A 212 -2.12 17.53 15.18
CA ASN A 212 -3.52 17.75 15.57
C ASN A 212 -4.52 17.47 14.43
N GLY A 213 -4.04 17.25 13.21
CA GLY A 213 -4.82 16.70 12.08
C GLY A 213 -5.95 17.57 11.56
N ARG A 214 -6.06 18.82 12.01
CA ARG A 214 -7.05 19.79 11.54
C ARG A 214 -6.41 21.15 11.35
N GLN A 215 -6.67 21.77 10.20
CA GLN A 215 -6.61 23.21 10.10
C GLN A 215 -7.85 23.76 10.81
N ASP A 216 -7.71 24.24 12.04
CA ASP A 216 -8.73 25.10 12.62
C ASP A 216 -8.78 26.35 11.74
N LEU A 217 -9.84 26.48 10.94
CA LEU A 217 -10.20 27.71 10.25
C LEU A 217 -10.69 28.71 11.31
N LEU A 218 -9.79 29.13 12.20
CA LEU A 218 -9.96 30.30 13.04
C LEU A 218 -9.14 31.42 12.43
N LYS A 219 -9.79 32.17 11.54
CA LYS A 219 -9.80 33.63 11.46
C LYS A 219 -10.74 34.07 10.33
#